data_AF-A0A969JWX9-F1
#
_entry.id   AF-A0A969JWX9-F1
#
_cell.length_a   1.000
_cell.length_b   1.000
_cell.length_c   1.000
_cell.angle_alpha   90.00
_cell.angle_beta   90.00
_cell.angle_gamma   90.00
#
_symmetry.space_group_name_H-M   'P 1'
#
loop_
_entity.id
_entity.type
_entity.pdbx_description
1 polymer ?
#
loop_
_entity_poly.entity_id
_entity_poly.type
_entity_poly.pdbx_seq_one_letter_code
_entity_poly.pdbx_strand_id
1 'polypeptide(L)' 'MSSERIFQREDGWYFRVRGNTSMGPYINFREASAGLDRYVGSCERQSDLSLSWPRWLHFKSLFRRMSDKSNTPNVRPRQI' A
#
# COMPACT_ATOMS: atom_id res chain seq x y z
N MET A 1 21.91 16.58 3.13
CA MET A 1 21.49 16.89 4.50
C MET A 1 20.08 16.33 4.69
N SER A 2 19.97 15.21 5.40
CA SER A 2 18.73 14.46 5.57
C SER A 2 17.82 15.19 6.55
N SER A 3 16.78 15.87 6.04
CA SER A 3 15.75 16.52 6.87
C SER A 3 15.23 15.55 7.93
N GLU A 4 15.18 16.01 9.18
CA GLU A 4 14.72 15.28 10.37
C GLU A 4 13.46 14.46 10.09
N ARG A 5 13.64 13.17 9.86
CA ARG A 5 12.52 12.22 9.71
C ARG A 5 12.00 11.77 11.06
N ILE A 6 12.76 11.96 12.13
CA ILE A 6 12.42 11.56 13.47
C ILE A 6 11.96 12.80 14.24
N PHE A 7 10.80 12.73 14.88
CA PHE A 7 10.21 13.84 15.63
C PHE A 7 9.53 13.32 16.90
N GLN A 8 9.43 14.17 17.92
CA GLN A 8 8.76 13.85 19.17
C GLN A 8 7.34 14.41 19.18
N ARG A 9 6.40 13.66 19.76
CA ARG A 9 5.04 14.09 20.13
C ARG A 9 4.82 13.90 21.62
N GLU A 10 3.66 14.33 22.11
CA GLU A 10 3.27 14.25 23.53
C GLU A 10 3.37 12.83 24.12
N ASP A 11 3.17 11.82 23.28
CA ASP A 11 3.07 10.42 23.63
C ASP A 11 4.33 9.58 23.31
N GLY A 12 5.32 10.15 22.61
CA GLY A 12 6.58 9.45 22.33
C GLY A 12 7.32 9.92 21.08
N TRP A 13 8.29 9.10 20.66
CA TRP A 13 9.10 9.35 19.47
C TRP A 13 8.50 8.69 18.24
N TYR A 14 8.56 9.38 17.12
CA TYR A 14 8.00 8.94 15.85
C TYR A 14 9.00 9.15 14.73
N PHE A 15 8.85 8.39 13.64
CA PHE A 15 9.49 8.75 12.38
C PHE A 15 8.49 8.83 11.23
N ARG A 16 8.75 9.73 10.28
CA ARG A 16 7.96 9.94 9.06
C ARG A 16 8.50 9.08 7.93
N VAL A 17 7.61 8.31 7.30
CA VAL A 17 7.88 7.58 6.07
C VAL A 17 7.28 8.32 4.86
N ARG A 18 7.61 7.87 3.65
CA ARG A 18 6.99 8.41 2.43
C ARG A 18 5.47 8.19 2.47
N GLY A 19 4.71 9.10 1.85
CA GLY A 19 3.25 9.07 1.90
C GLY A 19 2.62 9.79 3.10
N ASN A 20 3.40 10.64 3.79
CA ASN A 20 2.95 11.41 4.97
C ASN A 20 2.49 10.53 6.15
N THR A 21 2.89 9.26 6.16
CA THR A 21 2.60 8.33 7.25
C THR A 21 3.68 8.45 8.32
N SER A 22 3.29 8.31 9.59
CA SER A 22 4.19 8.28 10.74
C SER A 22 4.13 6.93 11.44
N MET A 23 5.28 6.41 11.86
CA MET A 23 5.44 5.16 12.61
C MET A 23 5.90 5.44 14.04
N GLY A 24 5.32 4.74 15.01
CA GLY A 24 5.55 4.92 16.45
C GLY A 24 4.27 4.61 17.24
N PRO A 25 4.22 4.95 18.54
CA PRO A 25 5.25 5.64 19.32
C PRO A 25 6.42 4.73 19.73
N TYR A 26 7.61 5.31 19.83
CA TYR A 26 8.82 4.71 20.37
C TYR A 26 9.20 5.40 21.69
N ILE A 27 9.88 4.66 22.57
CA ILE A 27 10.20 5.13 23.92
C ILE A 27 11.27 6.23 23.88
N ASN A 28 12.22 6.15 22.94
CA ASN A 28 13.31 7.09 22.81
C ASN A 28 13.74 7.28 21.34
N PHE A 29 14.50 8.34 21.09
CA PHE A 29 15.03 8.68 19.77
C PHE A 29 15.83 7.52 19.14
N ARG A 30 16.63 6.81 19.94
CA ARG A 30 17.48 5.71 19.46
C ARG A 30 16.64 4.56 18.89
N GLU A 31 15.54 4.24 19.55
CA GLU A 31 14.61 3.20 19.11
C GLU A 31 13.87 3.61 17.83
N ALA A 32 13.42 4.88 17.74
CA ALA A 32 12.83 5.42 16.52
C ALA A 32 13.82 5.41 15.35
N SER A 33 15.10 5.73 15.59
CA SER A 33 16.17 5.66 14.59
C SER A 33 16.40 4.22 14.12
N ALA A 34 16.52 3.27 15.05
CA ALA A 34 16.69 1.87 14.71
C ALA A 34 15.47 1.31 13.94
N GLY A 35 14.26 1.75 14.29
CA GLY A 35 13.03 1.43 13.57
C GLY A 35 13.03 1.96 12.14
N LEU A 36 13.48 3.21 11.94
CA LEU A 36 13.63 3.82 10.63
C LEU A 36 14.61 3.04 9.76
N ASP A 37 15.78 2.68 10.29
CA ASP A 37 16.80 1.92 9.55
C ASP A 37 16.27 0.54 9.12
N ARG A 38 15.58 -0.16 10.01
CA ARG A 38 14.92 -1.45 9.69
C ARG A 38 13.84 -1.29 8.62
N TYR A 39 13.07 -0.21 8.67
CA TYR A 39 12.03 0.09 7.69
C TYR A 39 12.65 0.33 6.31
N VAL A 40 13.68 1.19 6.22
CA VAL A 40 14.42 1.45 4.98
C VAL A 40 14.98 0.15 4.40
N GLY A 41 15.70 -0.64 5.22
CA GLY A 41 16.26 -1.90 4.75
C GLY A 41 15.21 -2.96 4.36
N SER A 42 13.97 -2.85 4.85
CA SER A 42 12.87 -3.72 4.42
C SER A 42 12.28 -3.25 3.09
N CYS A 43 12.15 -1.93 2.88
CA CYS A 43 11.73 -1.37 1.60
C CYS A 43 12.74 -1.67 0.49
N GLU A 44 14.03 -1.56 0.76
CA GLU A 44 15.09 -1.91 -0.19
C GLU A 44 15.01 -3.38 -0.62
N ARG A 45 14.87 -4.29 0.35
CA ARG A 45 14.63 -5.72 0.07
C ARG A 45 13.38 -5.96 -0.77
N GLN A 46 12.30 -5.23 -0.54
CA GLN A 46 11.08 -5.35 -1.34
C GLN A 46 11.26 -4.81 -2.77
N SER A 47 12.03 -3.73 -2.97
CA SER A 47 12.35 -3.24 -4.31
C SER A 47 13.23 -4.23 -5.09
N ASP A 48 14.18 -4.89 -4.43
CA ASP A 48 15.03 -5.90 -5.08
C ASP A 48 14.24 -7.17 -5.44
N LEU A 49 13.19 -7.49 -4.67
CA LEU A 49 12.27 -8.58 -4.94
C LEU A 49 11.14 -8.22 -5.91
N SER A 50 11.19 -7.04 -6.55
CA SER A 50 10.45 -6.80 -7.78
C SER A 50 11.06 -7.63 -8.90
N LEU A 51 10.88 -8.95 -8.79
CA LEU A 51 11.07 -9.91 -9.84
C LEU A 51 10.32 -9.36 -11.04
N SER A 52 11.08 -8.88 -12.01
CA SER A 52 10.62 -8.57 -13.36
C SER A 52 10.04 -9.85 -13.92
N TRP A 53 8.78 -10.14 -13.58
CA TRP A 53 8.03 -11.22 -14.19
C TRP A 53 8.04 -10.93 -15.70
N PRO A 54 8.57 -11.84 -16.52
CA PRO A 54 8.64 -11.59 -17.95
C PRO A 54 7.21 -11.36 -18.47
N ARG A 55 7.04 -10.33 -19.30
CA ARG A 55 5.74 -9.79 -19.76
C ARG A 55 4.79 -10.84 -20.37
N TRP A 56 5.31 -11.98 -20.83
CA TRP A 56 4.54 -13.08 -21.44
C TRP A 56 3.64 -13.86 -20.47
N LEU A 57 3.82 -13.74 -19.15
CA LEU A 57 2.98 -14.41 -18.15
C LEU A 57 1.71 -13.61 -17.78
N HIS A 58 1.44 -12.47 -18.42
CA HIS A 58 0.16 -11.78 -18.37
C HIS A 58 -0.91 -12.50 -19.22
N PHE A 59 -1.31 -13.72 -18.81
CA PHE A 59 -2.38 -14.54 -19.41
C PHE A 59 -3.80 -13.93 -19.30
N LYS A 60 -3.94 -12.60 -19.18
CA LYS A 60 -5.22 -11.90 -18.97
C LYS A 60 -6.04 -11.66 -20.25
N SER A 61 -5.62 -12.12 -21.42
CA SER A 61 -6.44 -12.01 -22.65
C SER A 61 -7.34 -13.21 -22.93
N LEU A 62 -7.18 -14.35 -22.23
CA LEU A 62 -7.86 -15.60 -22.63
C LEU A 62 -9.21 -15.91 -21.96
N PHE A 63 -9.67 -15.12 -20.99
CA PHE A 63 -10.99 -15.31 -20.35
C PHE A 63 -12.01 -14.21 -20.69
N ARG A 64 -11.79 -13.42 -21.74
CA ARG A 64 -12.83 -12.58 -22.35
C ARG A 64 -13.62 -13.38 -23.39
N ARG A 65 -14.33 -14.42 -22.95
CA ARG A 65 -15.47 -15.00 -23.68
C ARG A 65 -16.07 -16.13 -22.84
N MET A 66 -17.11 -15.82 -22.07
CA MET A 66 -18.36 -16.57 -22.09
C MET A 66 -19.39 -15.94 -21.15
N SER A 67 -20.61 -15.87 -21.67
CA SER A 67 -21.88 -15.64 -20.96
C SER A 67 -22.21 -14.20 -20.56
N ASP A 68 -22.41 -13.40 -21.60
CA ASP A 68 -23.55 -12.50 -21.67
C ASP A 68 -24.83 -13.36 -21.68
N LYS A 69 -25.61 -13.36 -20.60
CA LYS A 69 -27.02 -13.77 -20.60
C LYS A 69 -27.75 -13.33 -19.34
N SER A 70 -28.77 -12.51 -19.60
CA SER A 70 -29.99 -12.26 -18.81
C SER A 70 -29.83 -11.57 -17.45
N ASN A 71 -29.96 -10.25 -17.43
CA ASN A 71 -30.61 -9.58 -16.30
C ASN A 71 -31.56 -8.46 -16.75
N THR A 72 -32.85 -8.85 -16.81
CA THR A 72 -34.12 -8.11 -16.60
C THR A 72 -34.35 -6.69 -17.17
N PRO A 73 -35.61 -6.43 -17.57
CA PRO A 73 -36.30 -5.25 -17.06
C PRO A 73 -37.61 -5.63 -16.37
N ASN A 74 -37.62 -5.55 -15.03
CA ASN A 74 -38.85 -5.55 -14.23
C ASN A 74 -39.34 -4.10 -14.11
N VAL A 75 -40.16 -3.66 -15.06
CA VAL A 75 -40.84 -2.36 -14.99
C VAL A 75 -42.31 -2.63 -14.63
N ARG A 76 -42.65 -2.42 -13.36
CA ARG A 76 -44.03 -2.37 -12.90
C ARG A 76 -44.70 -1.10 -13.47
N PRO A 77 -45.88 -1.17 -14.07
CA PRO A 77 -46.61 0.03 -14.42
C PRO A 77 -47.14 0.72 -13.16
N ARG A 78 -46.91 2.04 -13.13
CA ARG A 78 -47.35 3.01 -12.14
C ARG A 78 -48.88 3.00 -12.04
N GLN A 79 -49.41 3.00 -10.81
CA GLN A 79 -50.83 3.24 -10.53
C GLN A 79 -51.20 4.68 -10.90
N ILE A 80 -52.39 4.86 -11.49
CA ILE A 80 -53.17 6.11 -11.54
C ILE A 80 -54.54 5.77 -10.96
#